data_AF-A0A942YZS3-F1
#
_entry.id   AF-A0A942YZS3-F1
#
_cell.length_a   1.000
_cell.length_b   1.000
_cell.length_c   1.000
_cell.angle_alpha   90.00
_cell.angle_beta   90.00
_cell.angle_gamma   90.00
#
_symmetry.space_group_name_H-M   'P 1'
#
loop_
_entity.id
_entity.type
_entity.pdbx_description
1 polymer ?
#
loop_
_entity_poly.entity_id
_entity_poly.type
_entity_poly.pdbx_seq_one_letter_code
_entity_poly.pdbx_strand_id
1 'polypeptide(L)'
;MAVREDKKELILDKAVGIFAENGYYKATTALIAKAAGVTQPYVFHFFKNKEELFIAVIDRATKRIYEAFSGVDAPSDRLMDTMGHAFLDIMKTHKDEIILVMQSHAISEPEIRDHVKEKFRIVHELVAEKLKRAGSPNPEAGASQFLGTGFLITVAEVLELPQLLCFE
;
A
#
# COMPACT_ATOMS: atom_id res chain seq x y z
N MET A 1 13.78 -3.80 24.21
CA MET A 1 13.32 -3.05 23.02
C MET A 1 12.64 -3.96 22.01
N ALA A 2 13.15 -5.16 21.71
CA ALA A 2 12.53 -6.13 20.79
C ALA A 2 11.04 -6.42 21.06
N VAL A 3 10.67 -6.79 22.31
CA VAL A 3 9.26 -7.09 22.69
C VAL A 3 8.29 -5.94 22.40
N ARG A 4 8.75 -4.68 22.45
CA ARG A 4 7.91 -3.51 22.18
C ARG A 4 7.65 -3.33 20.69
N GLU A 5 8.68 -3.53 19.86
CA GLU A 5 8.55 -3.47 18.40
C GLU A 5 7.65 -4.62 17.91
N ASP A 6 7.82 -5.82 18.46
CA ASP A 6 6.99 -6.98 18.14
C ASP A 6 5.50 -6.73 18.42
N LYS A 7 5.18 -6.00 19.50
CA LYS A 7 3.79 -5.66 19.83
C LYS A 7 3.21 -4.58 18.93
N LYS A 8 4.01 -3.60 18.53
CA LYS A 8 3.59 -2.57 17.57
C LYS A 8 3.29 -3.21 16.22
N GLU A 9 4.16 -4.08 15.73
CA GLU A 9 3.95 -4.80 14.47
C GLU A 9 2.75 -5.74 14.53
N LEU A 10 2.55 -6.45 15.65
CA LEU A 10 1.35 -7.26 15.85
C LEU A 10 0.06 -6.42 15.78
N ILE A 11 0.05 -5.22 16.37
CA ILE A 11 -1.09 -4.30 16.28
C ILE A 11 -1.32 -3.87 14.83
N LEU A 12 -0.26 -3.52 14.09
CA LEU A 12 -0.37 -3.16 12.67
C LEU A 12 -0.88 -4.32 11.81
N ASP A 13 -0.40 -5.54 12.03
CA ASP A 13 -0.87 -6.74 11.34
C ASP A 13 -2.37 -6.98 11.55
N LYS A 14 -2.84 -6.84 12.80
CA LYS A 14 -4.27 -6.98 13.09
C LYS A 14 -5.09 -5.80 12.60
N ALA A 15 -4.50 -4.60 12.57
CA ALA A 15 -5.16 -3.42 12.02
C ALA A 15 -5.42 -3.58 10.51
N VAL A 16 -4.47 -4.13 9.75
CA VAL A 16 -4.63 -4.40 8.30
C VAL A 16 -5.90 -5.22 8.05
N GLY A 17 -6.02 -6.39 8.66
CA GLY A 17 -7.19 -7.26 8.44
C GLY A 17 -8.50 -6.57 8.84
N ILE A 18 -8.53 -5.93 10.02
CA ILE A 18 -9.75 -5.25 10.50
C ILE A 18 -10.14 -4.09 9.57
N PHE A 19 -9.19 -3.28 9.10
CA PHE A 19 -9.49 -2.20 8.17
C PHE A 19 -9.92 -2.75 6.80
N ALA A 20 -9.28 -3.81 6.29
CA ALA A 20 -9.60 -4.39 4.99
C ALA A 20 -11.03 -4.97 4.97
N GLU A 21 -11.41 -5.66 6.04
CA GLU A 21 -12.75 -6.26 6.18
C GLU A 21 -13.86 -5.24 6.46
N ASN A 22 -13.60 -4.23 7.31
CA ASN A 22 -14.64 -3.33 7.82
C ASN A 22 -14.65 -1.95 7.13
N GLY A 23 -13.58 -1.62 6.42
CA GLY A 23 -13.27 -0.27 5.98
C GLY A 23 -12.88 0.67 7.13
N TYR A 24 -12.33 1.83 6.78
CA TYR A 24 -11.85 2.83 7.74
C TYR A 24 -12.92 3.28 8.75
N TYR A 25 -14.13 3.58 8.27
CA TYR A 25 -15.19 4.18 9.09
C TYR A 25 -15.75 3.25 10.16
N LYS A 26 -15.94 1.96 9.84
CA LYS A 26 -16.53 0.98 10.78
C LYS A 26 -15.48 0.32 11.69
N ALA A 27 -14.22 0.29 11.28
CA ALA A 27 -13.14 -0.19 12.14
C ALA A 27 -12.97 0.68 13.39
N THR A 28 -12.64 0.06 14.52
CA THR A 28 -12.37 0.74 15.79
C THR A 28 -11.08 0.23 16.43
N THR A 29 -10.40 1.09 17.20
CA THR A 29 -9.20 0.68 17.95
C THR A 29 -9.50 -0.39 19.01
N ALA A 30 -10.75 -0.50 19.47
CA ALA A 30 -11.20 -1.58 20.35
C ALA A 30 -11.25 -2.94 19.63
N LEU A 31 -11.77 -2.99 18.40
CA LEU A 31 -11.74 -4.21 17.58
C LEU A 31 -10.31 -4.66 17.30
N ILE A 32 -9.43 -3.71 16.96
CA ILE A 32 -8.01 -3.98 16.68
C ILE A 32 -7.30 -4.48 17.95
N ALA A 33 -7.51 -3.83 19.09
CA ALA A 33 -6.94 -4.27 20.37
C ALA A 33 -7.36 -5.71 20.72
N LYS A 34 -8.65 -6.02 20.56
CA LYS A 34 -9.20 -7.37 20.76
C LYS A 34 -8.54 -8.38 19.82
N ALA A 35 -8.40 -8.06 18.53
CA ALA A 35 -7.76 -8.92 17.54
C ALA A 35 -6.26 -9.15 17.82
N ALA A 36 -5.57 -8.15 18.39
CA ALA A 36 -4.17 -8.22 18.79
C ALA A 36 -3.94 -8.84 20.19
N GLY A 37 -5.01 -9.16 20.93
CA GLY A 37 -4.91 -9.70 22.29
C GLY A 37 -4.30 -8.71 23.29
N VAL A 38 -4.52 -7.41 23.08
CA VAL A 38 -4.04 -6.32 23.95
C VAL A 38 -5.21 -5.44 24.42
N THR A 39 -4.98 -4.59 25.42
CA THR A 39 -5.99 -3.62 25.84
C THR A 39 -6.03 -2.43 24.88
N GLN A 40 -7.19 -1.78 24.75
CA GLN A 40 -7.31 -0.58 23.91
C GLN A 40 -6.38 0.57 24.37
N PRO A 41 -6.20 0.85 25.68
CA PRO A 41 -5.17 1.80 26.13
C PRO A 41 -3.74 1.44 25.69
N TYR A 42 -3.44 0.14 25.52
CA TYR A 42 -2.13 -0.29 25.03
C TYR A 42 -1.95 0.03 23.54
N VAL A 43 -3.01 0.00 22.72
CA VAL A 43 -2.96 0.52 21.35
C VAL A 43 -2.68 2.02 21.35
N PHE A 44 -3.34 2.77 22.25
CA PHE A 44 -3.14 4.22 22.39
C PHE A 44 -1.73 4.61 22.88
N HIS A 45 -0.98 3.66 23.46
CA HIS A 45 0.43 3.87 23.79
C HIS A 45 1.33 3.96 22.55
N PHE A 46 0.92 3.39 21.41
CA PHE A 46 1.66 3.43 20.15
C PHE A 46 1.09 4.40 19.13
N PHE A 47 -0.23 4.59 19.12
CA PHE A 47 -0.95 5.39 18.13
C PHE A 47 -1.96 6.27 18.85
N LYS A 48 -1.86 7.60 18.74
CA LYS A 48 -2.69 8.53 19.52
C LYS A 48 -4.17 8.38 19.22
N ASN A 49 -4.53 8.00 17.99
CA ASN A 49 -5.90 7.86 17.53
C ASN A 49 -6.01 6.81 16.40
N LYS A 50 -7.21 6.65 15.84
CA LYS A 50 -7.47 5.69 14.75
C LYS A 50 -6.80 6.15 13.46
N GLU A 51 -6.77 7.44 13.22
CA GLU A 51 -6.17 8.12 12.08
C GLU A 51 -4.67 7.78 11.98
N GLU A 52 -3.91 7.96 13.07
CA GLU A 52 -2.46 7.68 13.12
C GLU A 52 -2.17 6.18 12.95
N LEU A 53 -3.02 5.31 13.50
CA LEU A 53 -2.92 3.86 13.28
C LEU A 53 -3.17 3.49 11.81
N PHE A 54 -4.19 4.10 11.18
CA PHE A 54 -4.48 3.88 9.77
C PHE A 54 -3.35 4.40 8.87
N ILE A 55 -2.84 5.60 9.14
CA ILE A 55 -1.69 6.20 8.47
C ILE A 55 -0.46 5.28 8.56
N ALA A 56 -0.19 4.70 9.73
CA ALA A 56 0.91 3.76 9.92
C ALA A 56 0.73 2.46 9.10
N VAL A 57 -0.51 1.99 8.93
CA VAL A 57 -0.81 0.86 8.02
C VAL A 57 -0.53 1.24 6.56
N ILE A 58 -0.95 2.42 6.11
CA ILE A 58 -0.67 2.92 4.75
C ILE A 58 0.82 3.12 4.52
N ASP A 59 1.57 3.60 5.52
CA ASP A 59 3.02 3.72 5.48
C ASP A 59 3.68 2.36 5.23
N ARG A 60 3.24 1.34 5.97
CA ARG A 60 3.77 -0.02 5.87
C ARG A 60 3.51 -0.62 4.49
N ALA A 61 2.28 -0.47 3.99
CA ALA A 61 1.88 -0.94 2.68
C ALA A 61 2.66 -0.24 1.55
N THR A 62 2.72 1.10 1.59
CA THR A 62 3.44 1.90 0.58
C THR A 62 4.93 1.62 0.61
N LYS A 63 5.53 1.41 1.79
CA LYS A 63 6.94 1.06 1.93
C LYS A 63 7.26 -0.25 1.20
N ARG A 64 6.41 -1.28 1.32
CA ARG A 64 6.59 -2.54 0.58
C ARG A 64 6.55 -2.32 -0.94
N ILE A 65 5.60 -1.53 -1.44
CA ILE A 65 5.52 -1.16 -2.86
C ILE A 65 6.80 -0.44 -3.31
N TYR A 66 7.24 0.55 -2.54
CA TYR A 66 8.45 1.32 -2.81
C TYR A 66 9.70 0.43 -2.85
N GLU A 67 9.87 -0.44 -1.85
CA GLU A 67 11.00 -1.37 -1.77
C GLU A 67 11.01 -2.35 -2.95
N ALA A 68 9.85 -2.90 -3.32
CA ALA A 68 9.73 -3.76 -4.49
C ALA A 68 10.14 -3.06 -5.79
N PHE A 69 9.66 -1.84 -6.04
CA PHE A 69 10.00 -1.10 -7.27
C PHE A 69 11.44 -0.59 -7.28
N SER A 70 11.94 -0.11 -6.13
CA SER A 70 13.31 0.37 -6.01
C SER A 70 14.31 -0.75 -6.28
N GLY A 71 14.04 -1.97 -5.80
CA GLY A 71 14.87 -3.15 -5.98
C GLY A 71 14.90 -3.75 -7.39
N VAL A 72 14.02 -3.32 -8.30
CA VAL A 72 14.02 -3.80 -9.69
C VAL A 72 15.17 -3.16 -10.47
N ASP A 73 16.05 -3.96 -11.05
CA ASP A 73 17.04 -3.52 -12.02
C ASP A 73 16.81 -4.25 -13.35
N ALA A 74 16.44 -3.51 -14.38
CA ALA A 74 16.06 -4.05 -15.68
C ALA A 74 16.28 -3.01 -16.79
N PRO A 75 16.59 -3.46 -18.03
CA PRO A 75 16.60 -2.60 -19.20
C PRO A 75 15.25 -1.88 -19.44
N SER A 76 15.30 -0.75 -20.14
CA SER A 76 14.13 0.13 -20.39
C SER A 76 12.90 -0.59 -20.94
N ASP A 77 13.12 -1.51 -21.89
CA ASP A 77 12.08 -2.29 -22.56
C ASP A 77 11.42 -3.35 -21.67
N ARG A 78 12.03 -3.69 -20.54
CA ARG A 78 11.52 -4.70 -19.58
C ARG A 78 11.25 -4.15 -18.19
N LEU A 79 11.57 -2.88 -17.94
CA LEU A 79 11.51 -2.28 -16.62
C LEU A 79 10.07 -2.27 -16.06
N MET A 80 9.10 -1.87 -16.89
CA MET A 80 7.70 -1.86 -16.49
C MET A 80 7.17 -3.27 -16.20
N ASP A 81 7.46 -4.25 -17.07
CA ASP A 81 7.02 -5.64 -16.86
C ASP A 81 7.62 -6.24 -15.59
N THR A 82 8.91 -5.99 -15.34
CA THR A 82 9.60 -6.49 -14.15
C THR A 82 9.04 -5.86 -12.87
N MET A 83 8.74 -4.56 -12.88
CA MET A 83 8.04 -3.91 -11.75
C MET A 83 6.59 -4.40 -11.62
N GLY A 84 5.92 -4.71 -12.73
CA GLY A 84 4.58 -5.29 -12.74
C GLY A 84 4.55 -6.66 -12.06
N HIS A 85 5.52 -7.54 -12.35
CA HIS A 85 5.67 -8.81 -11.65
C HIS A 85 5.96 -8.63 -10.16
N ALA A 86 6.84 -7.70 -9.80
CA ALA A 86 7.11 -7.38 -8.39
C ALA A 86 5.83 -6.91 -7.66
N PHE A 87 4.98 -6.11 -8.34
CA PHE A 87 3.68 -5.70 -7.79
C PHE A 87 2.72 -6.89 -7.62
N LEU A 88 2.64 -7.78 -8.61
CA LEU A 88 1.80 -8.99 -8.54
C LEU A 88 2.23 -9.92 -7.39
N ASP A 89 3.53 -10.01 -7.09
CA ASP A 89 4.00 -10.80 -5.94
C ASP A 89 3.62 -10.17 -4.60
N ILE A 90 3.58 -8.84 -4.51
CA ILE A 90 3.00 -8.16 -3.34
C ILE A 90 1.50 -8.47 -3.25
N MET A 91 0.75 -8.43 -4.36
CA MET A 91 -0.68 -8.75 -4.37
C MET A 91 -0.96 -10.17 -3.84
N LYS A 92 -0.12 -11.16 -4.18
CA LYS A 92 -0.28 -12.55 -3.68
C LYS A 92 -0.01 -12.68 -2.18
N THR A 93 0.91 -11.88 -1.64
CA THR A 93 1.44 -12.05 -0.28
C THR A 93 0.87 -11.06 0.74
N HIS A 94 0.39 -9.90 0.28
CA HIS A 94 -0.03 -8.76 1.09
C HIS A 94 -1.30 -8.09 0.50
N LYS A 95 -2.22 -8.88 -0.06
CA LYS A 95 -3.46 -8.42 -0.71
C LYS A 95 -4.21 -7.36 0.08
N ASP A 96 -4.44 -7.59 1.37
CA ASP A 96 -5.21 -6.68 2.24
C ASP A 96 -4.56 -5.30 2.34
N GLU A 97 -3.23 -5.23 2.35
CA GLU A 97 -2.51 -3.95 2.40
C GLU A 97 -2.69 -3.15 1.11
N ILE A 98 -2.66 -3.83 -0.05
CA ILE A 98 -2.88 -3.16 -1.34
C ILE A 98 -4.33 -2.70 -1.48
N ILE A 99 -5.28 -3.51 -1.04
CA ILE A 99 -6.70 -3.11 -0.97
C ILE A 99 -6.87 -1.86 -0.10
N LEU A 100 -6.18 -1.78 1.04
CA LEU A 100 -6.25 -0.61 1.91
C LEU A 100 -5.67 0.65 1.28
N VAL A 101 -4.53 0.54 0.60
CA VAL A 101 -4.00 1.66 -0.19
C VAL A 101 -5.04 2.11 -1.21
N MET A 102 -5.71 1.19 -1.90
CA MET A 102 -6.75 1.52 -2.87
C MET A 102 -7.98 2.19 -2.26
N GLN A 103 -8.46 1.70 -1.11
CA GLN A 103 -9.59 2.29 -0.38
C GLN A 103 -9.26 3.66 0.21
N SER A 104 -7.99 3.91 0.54
CA SER A 104 -7.56 5.16 1.18
C SER A 104 -7.82 6.41 0.34
N HIS A 105 -7.88 6.29 -0.99
CA HIS A 105 -8.17 7.40 -1.91
C HIS A 105 -9.54 8.04 -1.73
N ALA A 106 -10.52 7.27 -1.24
CA ALA A 106 -11.89 7.73 -1.07
C ALA A 106 -12.17 8.30 0.33
N ILE A 107 -11.18 8.29 1.22
CA ILE A 107 -11.31 8.76 2.60
C ILE A 107 -11.23 10.30 2.64
N SER A 108 -12.19 10.93 3.34
CA SER A 108 -12.37 12.39 3.30
C SER A 108 -11.58 13.15 4.39
N GLU A 109 -11.02 12.44 5.36
CA GLU A 109 -10.23 12.94 6.47
C GLU A 109 -8.97 13.66 5.94
N PRO A 110 -8.78 14.96 6.25
CA PRO A 110 -7.69 15.76 5.69
C PRO A 110 -6.30 15.16 5.93
N GLU A 111 -6.02 14.71 7.15
CA GLU A 111 -4.72 14.13 7.50
C GLU A 111 -4.43 12.86 6.70
N ILE A 112 -5.44 12.00 6.50
CA ILE A 112 -5.31 10.77 5.70
C ILE A 112 -5.12 11.13 4.23
N ARG A 113 -5.94 12.03 3.69
CA ARG A 113 -5.86 12.45 2.29
C ARG A 113 -4.51 13.08 1.96
N ASP A 114 -4.00 13.98 2.81
CA ASP A 114 -2.72 14.65 2.60
C ASP A 114 -1.56 13.64 2.68
N HIS A 115 -1.65 12.67 3.58
CA HIS A 115 -0.67 11.59 3.69
C HIS A 115 -0.68 10.68 2.46
N VAL A 116 -1.86 10.21 2.03
CA VAL A 116 -2.02 9.38 0.82
C VAL A 116 -1.50 10.12 -0.41
N LYS A 117 -1.81 11.41 -0.55
CA LYS A 117 -1.28 12.25 -1.64
C LYS A 117 0.26 12.23 -1.67
N GLU A 118 0.90 12.39 -0.51
CA GLU A 118 2.37 12.35 -0.42
C GLU A 118 2.93 10.97 -0.79
N LYS A 119 2.29 9.89 -0.35
CA LYS A 119 2.69 8.52 -0.72
C LYS A 119 2.60 8.23 -2.21
N PHE A 120 1.53 8.69 -2.85
CA PHE A 120 1.39 8.57 -4.30
C PHE A 120 2.45 9.36 -5.06
N ARG A 121 2.76 10.57 -4.59
CA ARG A 121 3.85 11.37 -5.16
C ARG A 121 5.18 10.64 -5.08
N ILE A 122 5.53 10.07 -3.92
CA ILE A 122 6.78 9.35 -3.72
C ILE A 122 6.89 8.12 -4.65
N VAL A 123 5.83 7.32 -4.77
CA VAL A 123 5.84 6.14 -5.65
C VAL A 123 5.91 6.54 -7.12
N HIS A 124 5.17 7.57 -7.53
CA HIS A 124 5.23 8.11 -8.89
C HIS A 124 6.63 8.63 -9.24
N GLU A 125 7.25 9.42 -8.36
CA GLU A 125 8.59 9.96 -8.54
C GLU A 125 9.65 8.86 -8.63
N LEU A 126 9.53 7.80 -7.81
CA LEU A 126 10.41 6.63 -7.91
C LEU A 126 10.33 5.99 -9.31
N VAL A 127 9.13 5.71 -9.80
CA VAL A 127 8.94 5.05 -11.09
C VAL A 127 9.42 5.96 -12.23
N ALA A 128 9.09 7.26 -12.18
CA ALA A 128 9.53 8.24 -13.17
C ALA A 128 11.07 8.34 -13.23
N GLU A 129 11.74 8.39 -12.08
CA GLU A 129 13.20 8.45 -12.01
C GLU A 129 13.84 7.16 -12.57
N LYS A 130 13.25 5.98 -12.30
CA LYS A 130 13.76 4.72 -12.89
C LYS A 130 13.60 4.70 -14.41
N LEU A 131 12.44 5.11 -14.92
CA LEU A 131 12.20 5.21 -16.36
C LEU A 131 13.16 6.21 -17.03
N LYS A 132 13.41 7.35 -16.38
CA LYS A 132 14.36 8.36 -16.85
C LYS A 132 15.79 7.80 -16.93
N ARG A 133 16.25 7.09 -15.89
CA ARG A 133 17.57 6.44 -15.88
C ARG A 133 17.70 5.36 -16.95
N ALA A 134 16.60 4.68 -17.26
CA ALA A 134 16.53 3.69 -18.33
C ALA A 134 16.41 4.33 -19.74
N GLY A 135 16.42 5.67 -19.86
CA GLY A 135 16.36 6.36 -21.15
C GLY A 135 14.97 6.41 -21.79
N SER A 136 13.90 6.27 -21.00
CA SER A 136 12.53 6.43 -21.51
C SER A 136 12.29 7.85 -22.03
N PRO A 137 11.64 8.02 -23.19
CA PRO A 137 11.39 9.34 -23.78
C PRO A 137 10.35 10.17 -23.01
N ASN A 138 9.44 9.52 -22.25
CA ASN A 138 8.39 10.19 -21.48
C ASN A 138 8.24 9.56 -20.07
N PRO A 139 9.20 9.76 -19.15
CA PRO A 139 9.22 9.09 -17.85
C PRO A 139 8.00 9.36 -16.97
N GLU A 140 7.50 10.59 -16.94
CA GLU A 140 6.38 11.01 -16.10
C GLU A 140 5.05 10.41 -16.59
N ALA A 141 4.84 10.39 -17.91
CA ALA A 141 3.66 9.77 -18.51
C ALA A 141 3.70 8.25 -18.33
N GLY A 142 4.88 7.64 -18.53
CA GLY A 142 5.09 6.22 -18.29
C GLY A 142 4.84 5.82 -16.84
N ALA A 143 5.28 6.62 -15.86
CA ALA A 143 5.00 6.40 -14.45
C ALA A 143 3.49 6.48 -14.15
N SER A 144 2.80 7.48 -14.69
CA SER A 144 1.34 7.60 -14.54
C SER A 144 0.59 6.40 -15.14
N GLN A 145 1.01 5.93 -16.32
CA GLN A 145 0.44 4.73 -16.95
C GLN A 145 0.71 3.46 -16.13
N PHE A 146 1.92 3.33 -15.58
CA PHE A 146 2.28 2.20 -14.74
C PHE A 146 1.44 2.15 -13.46
N LEU A 147 1.29 3.29 -12.75
CA LEU A 147 0.41 3.39 -11.59
C LEU A 147 -1.06 3.08 -11.96
N GLY A 148 -1.54 3.59 -13.10
CA GLY A 148 -2.87 3.28 -13.63
C GLY A 148 -3.07 1.79 -13.89
N THR A 149 -2.05 1.11 -14.39
CA THR A 149 -2.06 -0.35 -14.60
C THR A 149 -2.13 -1.09 -13.26
N GLY A 150 -1.38 -0.64 -12.24
CA GLY A 150 -1.47 -1.18 -10.87
C GLY A 150 -2.87 -1.06 -10.26
N PHE A 151 -3.56 0.06 -10.51
CA PHE A 151 -4.96 0.22 -10.13
C PHE A 151 -5.87 -0.78 -10.83
N LEU A 152 -5.71 -0.97 -12.15
CA LEU A 152 -6.50 -1.93 -12.91
C LEU A 152 -6.26 -3.37 -12.45
N ILE A 153 -5.01 -3.75 -12.14
CA ILE A 153 -4.67 -5.05 -11.55
C ILE A 153 -5.42 -5.26 -10.24
N THR A 154 -5.39 -4.26 -9.37
CA THR A 154 -6.07 -4.35 -8.07
C THR A 154 -7.58 -4.48 -8.25
N VAL A 155 -8.19 -3.75 -9.18
CA VAL A 155 -9.61 -3.88 -9.53
C VAL A 155 -9.92 -5.28 -10.05
N ALA A 156 -9.12 -5.81 -10.98
CA ALA A 156 -9.30 -7.14 -11.54
C ALA A 156 -9.27 -8.22 -10.46
N GLU A 157 -8.33 -8.11 -9.51
CA GLU A 157 -8.16 -9.05 -8.42
C GLU A 157 -9.26 -8.96 -7.34
N VAL A 158 -9.78 -7.75 -7.07
CA VAL A 158 -10.87 -7.54 -6.10
C VAL A 158 -12.22 -7.97 -6.66
N LEU A 159 -12.46 -7.74 -7.95
CA LEU A 159 -13.72 -8.08 -8.61
C LEU A 159 -13.73 -9.49 -9.21
N GLU A 160 -12.62 -10.24 -9.10
CA GLU A 160 -12.45 -11.55 -9.71
C GLU A 160 -12.67 -11.53 -11.25
N LEU A 161 -12.12 -10.51 -11.91
CA LEU A 161 -12.23 -10.26 -13.36
C LEU A 161 -10.87 -10.44 -14.06
N PRO A 162 -10.35 -11.67 -14.21
CA PRO A 162 -9.02 -11.93 -14.78
C PRO A 162 -8.89 -11.42 -16.23
N GLN A 163 -9.98 -11.30 -16.97
CA GLN A 163 -9.99 -10.75 -18.34
C GLN A 163 -9.56 -9.27 -18.44
N LEU A 164 -9.49 -8.54 -17.32
CA LEU A 164 -8.96 -7.17 -17.28
C LEU A 164 -7.43 -7.13 -17.23
N LEU A 165 -6.78 -8.26 -16.92
CA LEU A 165 -5.33 -8.39 -16.90
C LEU A 165 -4.85 -8.69 -18.33
N CYS A 166 -4.48 -7.66 -19.08
CA CYS A 166 -3.96 -7.80 -20.45
C CYS A 166 -2.51 -8.33 -20.52
N PHE A 167 -2.05 -9.08 -19.52
CA PHE A 167 -0.70 -9.66 -19.50
C PHE A 167 -0.76 -11.07 -20.09
N GLU A 168 -0.27 -11.23 -21.33
CA GLU A 168 0.19 -12.53 -21.86
C GLU A 168 1.71 -12.63 -21.71
#